data_AF-A0A7Y6RGV8-F1
#
_entry.id   AF-A0A7Y6RGV8-F1
#
_cell.length_a   1.000
_cell.length_b   1.000
_cell.length_c   1.000
_cell.angle_alpha   90.00
_cell.angle_beta   90.00
_cell.angle_gamma   90.00
#
_symmetry.space_group_name_H-M   'P 1'
#
loop_
_entity.id
_entity.type
_entity.pdbx_description
1 polymer ?
#
loop_
_entity_poly.entity_id
_entity_poly.type
_entity_poly.pdbx_seq_one_letter_code
_entity_poly.pdbx_strand_id
1 'polypeptide(L)'
;MTLHRHCDAGRLSSVLSDDGQRLIDLSELIRAYGEPPSYKTPNTPQKLPRRYTQHERDTLLLNELQALRDQVTALQQEVSELRRLPAPELPPSEPQSTPQNASTPIKGFDDLLQRFESRQ
;
A
#
# COMPACT_ATOMS: atom_id res chain seq x y z
N MET A 1 -20.20 -10.30 -28.25
CA MET A 1 -19.49 -9.00 -28.19
C MET A 1 -19.21 -8.68 -26.73
N THR A 2 -17.98 -8.32 -26.36
CA THR A 2 -17.60 -8.01 -24.97
C THR A 2 -17.22 -6.54 -24.84
N LEU A 3 -17.48 -5.92 -23.67
CA LEU A 3 -17.11 -4.52 -23.41
C LEU A 3 -15.60 -4.29 -23.55
N HIS A 4 -14.78 -5.27 -23.16
CA HIS A 4 -13.32 -5.19 -23.27
C HIS A 4 -12.86 -4.95 -24.71
N ARG A 5 -13.38 -5.72 -25.67
CA ARG A 5 -13.05 -5.54 -27.10
C ARG A 5 -13.43 -4.15 -27.62
N HIS A 6 -14.50 -3.56 -27.09
CA HIS A 6 -14.91 -2.20 -27.47
C HIS A 6 -14.06 -1.10 -26.84
N CYS A 7 -13.45 -1.36 -25.69
CA CYS A 7 -12.41 -0.51 -25.14
C CYS A 7 -11.14 -0.60 -26.00
N ASP A 8 -10.72 -1.82 -26.36
CA ASP A 8 -9.52 -2.05 -27.20
C ASP A 8 -9.67 -1.46 -28.61
N ALA A 9 -10.89 -1.51 -29.17
CA ALA A 9 -11.21 -0.93 -30.47
C ALA A 9 -11.45 0.59 -30.43
N GLY A 10 -11.31 1.24 -29.26
CA GLY A 10 -11.51 2.69 -29.09
C GLY A 10 -12.97 3.16 -29.22
N ARG A 11 -13.93 2.23 -29.20
CA ARG A 11 -15.36 2.56 -29.25
C ARG A 11 -15.86 3.12 -27.91
N LEU A 12 -15.29 2.63 -26.81
CA LEU A 12 -15.54 3.09 -25.45
C LEU A 12 -14.26 3.67 -24.85
N SER A 13 -14.37 4.81 -24.17
CA SER A 13 -13.30 5.30 -23.30
C SER A 13 -13.36 4.60 -21.92
N SER A 14 -12.20 4.22 -21.40
CA SER A 14 -12.07 3.60 -20.07
C SER A 14 -10.85 4.15 -19.35
N VAL A 15 -10.95 4.36 -18.04
CA VAL A 15 -9.84 4.74 -17.15
C VAL A 15 -9.42 3.51 -16.33
N LEU A 16 -8.14 3.37 -16.03
CA LEU A 16 -7.66 2.33 -15.12
C LEU A 16 -7.67 2.87 -13.69
N SER A 17 -8.30 2.12 -12.77
CA SER A 17 -8.17 2.36 -11.33
C SER A 17 -6.78 1.93 -10.86
N ASP A 18 -6.38 2.45 -9.70
CA ASP A 18 -5.28 1.93 -8.87
C ASP A 18 -5.32 0.41 -8.65
N ASP A 19 -6.51 -0.17 -8.50
CA ASP A 19 -6.74 -1.61 -8.37
C ASP A 19 -6.63 -2.40 -9.70
N GLY A 20 -6.25 -1.73 -10.80
CA GLY A 20 -6.12 -2.34 -12.13
C GLY A 20 -7.45 -2.64 -12.83
N GLN A 21 -8.57 -2.24 -12.24
CA GLN A 21 -9.91 -2.38 -12.85
C GLN A 21 -10.15 -1.29 -13.91
N ARG A 22 -10.84 -1.62 -15.00
CA ARG A 22 -11.28 -0.64 -16.00
C ARG A 22 -12.60 0.00 -15.56
N LEU A 23 -12.56 1.30 -15.35
CA LEU A 23 -13.71 2.14 -15.06
C LEU A 23 -14.21 2.74 -16.38
N ILE A 24 -15.49 2.54 -16.67
CA ILE A 24 -16.17 3.08 -17.84
C ILE A 24 -17.28 3.98 -17.31
N ASP A 25 -17.30 5.24 -17.77
CA ASP A 25 -18.38 6.15 -17.40
C ASP A 25 -19.70 5.72 -18.04
N LEU A 26 -20.80 5.94 -17.33
CA LEU A 26 -22.14 5.65 -17.85
C LEU A 26 -22.44 6.46 -19.11
N SER A 27 -21.92 7.70 -19.19
CA SER A 27 -22.06 8.55 -20.38
C SER A 27 -21.50 7.90 -21.65
N GLU A 28 -20.37 7.21 -21.54
CA GLU A 28 -19.74 6.48 -22.64
C GLU A 28 -20.55 5.26 -23.07
N LEU A 29 -21.16 4.56 -22.11
CA LEU A 29 -22.07 3.46 -22.40
C LEU A 29 -23.33 3.95 -23.12
N ILE A 30 -23.90 5.08 -22.68
CA ILE A 30 -25.07 5.68 -23.33
C ILE A 30 -24.72 6.18 -24.74
N ARG A 31 -23.55 6.80 -24.94
CA ARG A 31 -23.08 7.23 -26.27
C ARG A 31 -22.94 6.06 -27.24
N ALA A 32 -22.36 4.94 -26.78
CA ALA A 32 -22.06 3.80 -27.64
C ALA A 32 -23.24 2.82 -27.82
N TYR A 33 -24.15 2.72 -26.85
CA TYR A 33 -25.22 1.71 -26.85
C TYR A 33 -26.63 2.28 -26.66
N GLY A 34 -26.75 3.59 -26.43
CA GLY A 34 -28.02 4.24 -26.10
C GLY A 34 -28.39 4.13 -24.62
N GLU A 35 -29.48 4.79 -24.26
CA GLU A 35 -29.98 4.77 -22.89
C GLU A 35 -30.46 3.37 -22.49
N PRO A 36 -29.98 2.79 -21.37
CA PRO A 36 -30.43 1.49 -20.94
C PRO A 36 -31.91 1.55 -20.55
N PRO A 37 -32.71 0.56 -20.92
CA PRO A 37 -34.12 0.56 -20.60
C PRO A 37 -34.32 0.46 -19.08
N SER A 38 -35.16 1.33 -18.53
CA SER A 38 -35.38 1.46 -17.08
C SER A 38 -36.19 0.31 -16.45
N TYR A 39 -36.37 -0.82 -17.13
CA TYR A 39 -37.06 -1.96 -16.54
C TYR A 39 -36.12 -2.65 -15.53
N LYS A 40 -36.63 -2.88 -14.32
CA LYS A 40 -35.97 -3.77 -13.37
C LYS A 40 -35.97 -5.15 -14.00
N THR A 41 -34.82 -5.66 -14.42
CA THR A 41 -34.68 -7.06 -14.81
C THR A 41 -35.13 -7.92 -13.64
N PRO A 42 -36.21 -8.72 -13.77
CA PRO A 42 -36.78 -9.47 -12.64
C PRO A 42 -35.83 -10.54 -12.09
N ASN A 43 -34.77 -10.88 -12.83
CA ASN A 43 -33.80 -11.92 -12.49
C ASN A 43 -32.38 -11.39 -12.21
N THR A 44 -32.17 -10.10 -11.97
CA THR A 44 -30.88 -9.68 -11.44
C THR A 44 -30.83 -10.09 -9.97
N PRO A 45 -29.98 -11.06 -9.56
CA PRO A 45 -29.79 -11.35 -8.15
C PRO A 45 -29.28 -10.07 -7.52
N GLN A 46 -30.17 -9.42 -6.78
CA GLN A 46 -29.84 -8.25 -6.00
C GLN A 46 -28.94 -8.78 -4.89
N LYS A 47 -27.63 -8.86 -5.17
CA LYS A 47 -26.61 -9.06 -4.15
C LYS A 47 -26.62 -7.75 -3.37
N LEU A 48 -27.63 -7.56 -2.52
CA LEU A 48 -27.65 -6.44 -1.60
C LEU A 48 -26.29 -6.49 -0.89
N PRO A 49 -25.56 -5.37 -0.81
CA PRO A 49 -24.37 -5.33 0.03
C PRO A 49 -24.81 -5.88 1.39
N ARG A 50 -24.16 -6.94 1.87
CA ARG A 50 -24.56 -7.63 3.09
C ARG A 50 -24.58 -6.60 4.20
N ARG A 51 -25.77 -6.15 4.59
CA ARG A 51 -25.94 -5.18 5.66
C ARG A 51 -25.81 -5.96 6.95
N TYR A 52 -24.60 -5.99 7.49
CA TYR A 52 -24.37 -6.53 8.81
C TYR A 52 -25.23 -5.77 9.81
N THR A 53 -25.98 -6.51 10.62
CA THR A 53 -26.64 -5.95 11.79
C THR A 53 -25.59 -5.32 12.72
N GLN A 54 -26.01 -4.39 13.58
CA GLN A 54 -25.10 -3.79 14.57
C GLN A 54 -24.37 -4.88 15.38
N HIS A 55 -25.12 -5.91 15.81
CA HIS A 55 -24.57 -7.03 16.57
C HIS A 55 -23.52 -7.83 15.79
N GLU A 56 -23.76 -8.14 14.50
CA GLU A 56 -22.77 -8.84 13.67
C GLU A 56 -21.50 -8.01 13.43
N ARG A 57 -21.62 -6.68 13.33
CA ARG A 57 -20.44 -5.81 13.23
C ARG A 57 -19.64 -5.85 14.52
N ASP A 58 -20.32 -5.74 15.65
CA ASP A 58 -19.69 -5.73 16.96
C ASP A 58 -18.99 -7.06 17.25
N THR A 59 -19.58 -8.20 16.89
CA THR A 59 -18.93 -9.52 17.06
C THR A 59 -17.72 -9.69 16.16
N LEU A 60 -17.77 -9.25 14.90
CA LEU A 60 -16.61 -9.26 14.01
C LEU A 60 -15.47 -8.40 14.55
N LEU A 61 -15.78 -7.18 15.03
CA LEU A 61 -14.78 -6.29 15.61
C LEU A 61 -14.15 -6.87 16.89
N LEU A 62 -14.95 -7.50 17.75
CA LEU A 62 -14.44 -8.15 18.96
C LEU A 62 -13.52 -9.33 18.62
N ASN A 63 -13.88 -10.13 17.61
CA ASN A 63 -13.04 -11.22 17.15
C ASN A 63 -11.69 -10.72 16.61
N GLU A 64 -11.69 -9.64 15.81
CA GLU A 64 -10.46 -9.06 15.29
C GLU A 64 -9.60 -8.44 16.41
N LEU A 65 -10.21 -7.76 17.38
CA LEU A 65 -9.48 -7.26 18.55
C LEU A 65 -8.84 -8.38 19.38
N GLN A 66 -9.53 -9.52 19.51
CA GLN A 66 -8.98 -10.69 20.19
C GLN A 66 -7.80 -11.27 19.41
N ALA A 67 -7.94 -11.47 18.09
CA ALA A 67 -6.86 -11.97 17.24
C ALA A 67 -5.62 -11.06 17.29
N LEU A 68 -5.82 -9.73 17.26
CA LEU A 68 -4.73 -8.76 17.39
C LEU A 68 -4.06 -8.82 18.78
N ARG A 69 -4.84 -8.98 19.86
CA ARG A 69 -4.26 -9.17 21.20
C ARG A 69 -3.38 -10.41 21.25
N ASP A 70 -3.86 -11.52 20.70
CA ASP A 70 -3.12 -12.79 20.71
C ASP A 70 -1.79 -12.64 19.94
N GLN A 71 -1.82 -12.02 18.76
CA GLN A 71 -0.62 -11.71 17.97
C GLN A 71 0.36 -10.81 18.74
N VAL A 72 -0.13 -9.75 19.39
CA VAL A 72 0.73 -8.86 20.19
C VAL A 72 1.36 -9.61 21.37
N THR A 73 0.61 -10.48 22.05
CA THR A 73 1.16 -11.27 23.15
C THR A 73 2.23 -12.26 22.68
N ALA A 74 2.03 -12.92 21.54
CA ALA A 74 3.03 -13.81 20.95
C ALA A 74 4.31 -13.05 20.58
N LEU A 75 4.19 -11.90 19.89
CA LEU A 75 5.33 -11.06 19.53
C LEU A 75 6.06 -10.52 20.77
N GLN A 76 5.35 -10.15 21.82
CA GLN A 76 5.96 -9.72 23.08
C GLN A 76 6.75 -10.86 23.75
N GLN A 77 6.22 -12.09 23.70
CA GLN A 77 6.94 -13.26 24.19
C GLN A 77 8.22 -13.50 23.39
N GLU A 78 8.13 -13.51 22.07
CA GLU A 78 9.31 -13.65 21.18
C GLU A 78 10.35 -12.57 21.44
N VAL A 79 9.95 -11.30 21.55
CA VAL A 79 10.86 -10.19 21.89
C VAL A 79 11.48 -10.38 23.27
N SER A 80 10.72 -10.89 24.24
CA SER A 80 11.25 -11.18 25.57
C SER A 80 12.29 -12.31 25.55
N GLU A 81 12.09 -13.32 24.70
CA GLU A 81 13.04 -14.41 24.49
C GLU A 81 14.29 -13.92 23.79
N LEU A 82 14.14 -13.16 22.70
CA LEU A 82 15.27 -12.56 21.98
C LEU A 82 16.10 -11.62 22.86
N ARG A 83 15.46 -10.86 23.75
CA ARG A 83 16.17 -10.01 24.74
C ARG A 83 16.90 -10.81 25.81
N ARG A 84 16.47 -12.05 26.09
CA ARG A 84 17.14 -12.95 27.04
C ARG A 84 18.31 -13.69 26.40
N LEU A 85 18.31 -13.84 25.08
CA LEU A 85 19.45 -14.38 24.37
C LEU A 85 20.62 -13.38 24.49
N PRO A 86 21.84 -13.86 24.80
CA PRO A 86 23.03 -13.01 24.74
C PRO A 86 23.17 -12.44 23.33
N ALA A 87 23.64 -11.20 23.23
CA ALA A 87 23.87 -10.55 21.94
C ALA A 87 24.71 -11.48 21.04
N PRO A 88 24.33 -11.68 19.77
CA PRO A 88 25.17 -12.43 18.85
C PRO A 88 26.56 -11.82 18.86
N GLU A 89 27.59 -12.66 19.03
CA GLU A 89 28.97 -12.22 18.80
C GLU A 89 29.04 -11.70 17.36
N LEU A 90 29.14 -10.39 17.22
CA LEU A 90 29.45 -9.75 15.95
C LEU A 90 30.73 -10.43 15.44
N PRO A 91 30.74 -11.04 14.24
CA PRO A 91 31.99 -11.48 13.66
C PRO A 91 32.91 -10.26 13.63
N PRO A 92 34.21 -10.44 13.95
CA PRO A 92 35.15 -9.33 14.03
C PRO A 92 35.04 -8.54 12.73
N SER A 93 34.71 -7.26 12.85
CA SER A 93 34.69 -6.35 11.71
C SER A 93 36.03 -6.46 11.01
N GLU A 94 36.04 -7.06 9.82
CA GLU A 94 37.20 -7.00 8.94
C GLU A 94 37.56 -5.52 8.73
N PRO A 95 38.84 -5.15 8.77
CA PRO A 95 39.27 -3.77 8.60
C PRO A 95 39.12 -3.38 7.13
N GLN A 96 37.90 -2.99 6.73
CA GLN A 96 37.62 -2.45 5.41
C GLN A 96 37.63 -0.92 5.48
N SER A 97 38.85 -0.40 5.32
CA SER A 97 39.16 0.76 4.50
C SER A 97 38.34 2.03 4.74
N THR A 98 38.89 2.91 5.57
CA THR A 98 38.63 4.36 5.50
C THR A 98 38.79 4.86 4.06
N PRO A 99 37.77 5.49 3.43
CA PRO A 99 38.04 6.66 2.62
C PRO A 99 38.25 7.79 3.62
N GLN A 100 39.51 7.98 3.99
CA GLN A 100 40.01 9.09 4.78
C GLN A 100 39.84 10.36 3.94
N ASN A 101 38.63 10.92 3.93
CA ASN A 101 38.36 12.22 3.32
C ASN A 101 37.39 13.02 4.19
N ALA A 102 38.00 13.66 5.19
CA ALA A 102 37.54 14.87 5.88
C ALA A 102 36.14 14.80 6.53
N SER A 103 36.09 14.16 7.70
CA SER A 103 35.10 14.41 8.74
C SER A 103 35.64 15.44 9.74
N THR A 104 35.93 16.66 9.29
CA THR A 104 35.92 17.81 10.21
C THR A 104 34.46 18.23 10.39
N PRO A 105 33.95 18.38 11.62
CA PRO A 105 32.62 18.93 11.82
C PRO A 105 32.63 20.37 11.29
N ILE A 106 31.78 20.64 10.30
CA ILE A 106 31.63 21.96 9.68
C ILE A 106 31.18 22.93 10.78
N LYS A 107 32.09 23.82 11.21
CA LYS A 107 31.81 24.77 12.30
C LYS A 107 30.96 25.96 11.83
N GLY A 108 30.89 26.20 10.52
CA GLY A 108 30.12 27.30 9.93
C GLY A 108 30.22 27.35 8.40
N PHE A 109 29.50 28.31 7.80
CA PHE A 109 29.40 28.48 6.35
C PHE A 109 30.73 28.83 5.68
N ASP A 110 31.62 29.56 6.37
CA ASP A 110 32.96 29.89 5.87
C ASP A 110 33.82 28.64 5.59
N ASP A 111 33.66 27.59 6.41
CA ASP A 111 34.37 26.31 6.26
C ASP A 111 33.90 25.54 5.00
N LEU A 112 32.64 25.75 4.59
CA LEU A 112 32.11 25.18 3.35
C LEU A 112 32.65 25.90 2.11
N LEU A 113 32.74 27.23 2.13
CA LEU A 113 33.27 28.01 1.02
C LEU A 113 34.73 27.66 0.74
N GLN A 114 35.55 27.57 1.79
CA GLN A 114 36.97 27.20 1.67
C GLN A 114 37.17 25.81 1.03
N ARG A 115 36.29 24.85 1.31
CA ARG A 115 36.36 23.49 0.76
C ARG A 115 35.96 23.42 -0.72
N PHE A 116 35.12 24.32 -1.18
CA PHE A 116 34.75 24.41 -2.60
C PHE A 116 35.86 25.07 -3.42
N GLU A 117 36.50 26.10 -2.89
CA GLU A 117 37.63 26.77 -3.54
C GLU A 117 38.86 25.87 -3.70
N SER A 118 39.11 24.99 -2.73
CA SER A 118 40.22 24.03 -2.77
C SER A 118 39.97 22.79 -3.64
N ARG A 119 38.80 22.68 -4.29
CA ARG A 119 38.47 21.61 -5.26
C ARG A 119 38.55 22.04 -6.74
N GLN A 120 38.94 23.28 -7.05
CA GLN A 120 39.36 23.70 -8.41
C GLN A 120 40.86 23.56 -8.60
#